data_AF-A0A3B4Y6I0-F1
#
_entry.id   AF-A0A3B4Y6I0-F1
#
_cell.length_a   1.000
_cell.length_b   1.000
_cell.length_c   1.000
_cell.angle_alpha   90.00
_cell.angle_beta   90.00
_cell.angle_gamma   90.00
#
_symmetry.space_group_name_H-M   'P 1'
#
loop_
_entity.id
_entity.type
_entity.pdbx_description
1 polymer ?
#
loop_
_entity_poly.entity_id
_entity_poly.type
_entity_poly.pdbx_seq_one_letter_code
_entity_poly.pdbx_strand_id
1 'polypeptide(L)'
;YMGAGITDQIIKGCASSVLCPAAGSQTLSETTGFSSFIISALCCSTDNCNSDTLPFPAVPSNNSLQCFSCDSPFATNCTTRINCRGVEDRCFQTNVTVGSNSTSIFGCASQSWCAARAKLEMHNIANTIETDCCTTNLCNSVTTVTASSGMIHLLLGLLVLLSIRT
;
A
#
# COMPACT_ATOMS: atom_id res chain seq x y z
N TYR A 1 14.92 -21.64 2.60
CA TYR A 1 15.90 -20.59 2.26
C TYR A 1 15.48 -19.97 0.93
N MET A 2 14.68 -18.91 0.97
CA MET A 2 14.31 -18.19 -0.25
C MET A 2 15.42 -17.17 -0.49
N GLY A 3 16.22 -17.41 -1.52
CA GLY A 3 17.35 -16.55 -1.86
C GLY A 3 16.87 -15.19 -2.33
N ALA A 4 17.46 -14.14 -1.78
CA ALA A 4 17.34 -12.78 -2.28
C ALA A 4 18.08 -12.70 -3.63
N GLY A 5 17.36 -12.91 -4.73
CA GLY A 5 17.84 -12.76 -6.09
C GLY A 5 16.91 -11.86 -6.88
N ILE A 6 17.47 -10.94 -7.66
CA ILE A 6 16.70 -10.17 -8.64
C ILE A 6 16.17 -11.18 -9.67
N THR A 7 14.85 -11.20 -9.84
CA THR A 7 14.19 -12.08 -10.82
C THR A 7 13.53 -11.20 -11.88
N ASP A 8 14.13 -11.17 -13.07
CA ASP A 8 13.62 -10.41 -14.20
C ASP A 8 12.68 -11.29 -15.04
N GLN A 9 11.52 -10.74 -15.41
CA GLN A 9 10.52 -11.47 -16.19
C GLN A 9 9.88 -10.57 -17.24
N ILE A 10 9.55 -11.17 -18.39
CA ILE A 10 8.81 -10.52 -19.47
C ILE A 10 7.49 -11.27 -19.62
N ILE A 11 6.38 -10.55 -19.46
CA ILE A 11 5.03 -11.09 -19.58
C ILE A 11 4.31 -10.33 -20.70
N LYS A 12 3.76 -11.08 -21.65
CA LYS A 12 2.91 -10.56 -22.72
C LYS A 12 1.58 -11.27 -22.65
N GLY A 13 0.50 -10.50 -22.51
CA GLY A 13 -0.84 -11.05 -22.46
C GLY A 13 -1.88 -9.97 -22.26
N CYS A 14 -3.12 -10.40 -22.06
CA CYS A 14 -4.22 -9.51 -21.70
C CYS A 14 -4.12 -9.13 -20.22
N ALA A 15 -4.48 -7.89 -19.89
CA ALA A 15 -4.57 -7.40 -18.52
C ALA A 15 -5.99 -6.87 -18.27
N SER A 16 -6.45 -6.94 -17.02
CA SER A 16 -7.70 -6.30 -16.63
C SER A 16 -7.55 -4.77 -16.72
N SER A 17 -8.68 -4.07 -16.86
CA SER A 17 -8.73 -2.60 -16.84
C SER A 17 -8.27 -1.98 -15.50
N VAL A 18 -8.09 -2.80 -14.46
CA VAL A 18 -7.49 -2.39 -13.20
C VAL A 18 -5.99 -2.14 -13.37
N LEU A 19 -5.28 -3.02 -14.08
CA LEU A 19 -3.85 -2.89 -14.36
C LEU A 19 -3.57 -2.04 -15.60
N CYS A 20 -4.47 -2.07 -16.58
CA CYS A 20 -4.43 -1.27 -17.80
C CYS A 20 -5.67 -0.35 -17.91
N PRO A 21 -5.80 0.70 -17.07
CA PRO A 21 -6.93 1.63 -17.13
C PRO A 21 -6.98 2.46 -18.41
N ALA A 22 -5.83 2.68 -19.05
CA ALA A 22 -5.71 3.39 -20.31
C ALA A 22 -4.55 2.82 -21.13
N ALA A 23 -4.57 3.05 -22.45
CA ALA A 23 -3.44 2.75 -23.31
C ALA A 23 -2.24 3.66 -22.97
N GLY A 24 -1.04 3.14 -23.14
CA GLY A 24 0.22 3.85 -22.87
C GLY A 24 1.08 3.17 -21.82
N SER A 25 2.21 3.82 -21.54
CA SER A 25 3.21 3.33 -20.59
C SER A 25 2.75 3.57 -19.16
N GLN A 26 2.95 2.56 -18.33
CA GLN A 26 2.71 2.61 -16.90
C GLN A 26 3.88 2.01 -16.14
N THR A 27 4.17 2.58 -14.98
CA THR A 27 5.15 2.02 -14.06
C THR A 27 4.44 1.71 -12.76
N LEU A 28 4.56 0.47 -12.27
CA LEU A 28 4.11 0.07 -10.95
C LEU A 28 5.34 -0.26 -10.12
N SER A 29 5.44 0.32 -8.93
CA SER A 29 6.55 0.08 -8.02
C SER A 29 6.02 -0.10 -6.60
N GLU A 30 6.65 -1.01 -5.87
CA GLU A 30 6.43 -1.26 -4.45
C GLU A 30 7.77 -1.59 -3.78
N THR A 31 8.01 -1.01 -2.61
CA THR A 31 9.16 -1.34 -1.75
C THR A 31 8.69 -1.56 -0.32
N THR A 32 9.05 -2.71 0.25
CA THR A 32 8.91 -3.06 1.67
C THR A 32 10.30 -3.30 2.28
N GLY A 33 10.34 -3.64 3.57
CA GLY A 33 11.57 -3.94 4.31
C GLY A 33 12.22 -5.28 3.94
N PHE A 34 11.49 -6.15 3.24
CA PHE A 34 11.93 -7.50 2.88
C PHE A 34 11.78 -7.83 1.39
N SER A 35 11.08 -7.00 0.61
CA SER A 35 10.89 -7.18 -0.84
C SER A 35 10.76 -5.84 -1.56
N SER A 36 11.06 -5.83 -2.85
CA SER A 36 10.74 -4.71 -3.73
C SER A 36 10.49 -5.21 -5.15
N PHE A 37 9.62 -4.56 -5.90
CA PHE A 37 9.48 -4.80 -7.33
C PHE A 37 9.22 -3.51 -8.09
N ILE A 38 9.56 -3.53 -9.37
CA ILE A 38 9.24 -2.49 -10.33
C ILE A 38 8.81 -3.15 -11.65
N ILE A 39 7.68 -2.71 -12.20
CA ILE A 39 7.10 -3.21 -13.43
C ILE A 39 6.99 -2.03 -14.39
N SER A 40 7.57 -2.17 -15.59
CA SER A 40 7.28 -1.31 -16.73
C SER A 40 6.28 -2.03 -17.63
N ALA A 41 5.12 -1.44 -17.85
CA ALA A 41 4.04 -2.01 -18.65
C ALA A 41 3.66 -1.06 -19.79
N LEU A 42 3.33 -1.61 -20.95
CA LEU A 42 2.75 -0.88 -22.07
C LEU A 42 1.37 -1.48 -22.35
N CYS A 43 0.34 -0.69 -22.06
CA CYS A 43 -1.05 -1.08 -22.26
C CYS A 43 -1.54 -0.62 -23.63
N CYS A 44 -2.39 -1.42 -24.27
CA CYS A 44 -2.94 -1.14 -25.59
C CYS A 44 -4.29 -1.86 -25.77
N SER A 45 -5.08 -1.47 -26.78
CA SER A 45 -6.49 -1.87 -26.93
C SER A 45 -6.84 -2.42 -28.31
N THR A 46 -5.83 -2.81 -29.11
CA THR A 46 -6.01 -3.37 -30.46
C THR A 46 -5.44 -4.78 -30.51
N ASP A 47 -5.84 -5.57 -31.50
CA ASP A 47 -5.37 -6.95 -31.62
C ASP A 47 -3.84 -7.01 -31.81
N ASN A 48 -3.20 -7.93 -31.09
CA ASN A 48 -1.75 -8.19 -31.16
C ASN A 48 -0.86 -6.95 -30.91
N CYS A 49 -1.36 -5.93 -30.19
CA CYS A 49 -0.64 -4.68 -29.93
C CYS A 49 0.51 -4.81 -28.91
N ASN A 50 0.62 -5.93 -28.20
CA ASN A 50 1.64 -6.22 -27.19
C ASN A 50 2.87 -6.92 -27.79
N SER A 51 3.19 -6.66 -29.06
CA SER A 51 4.33 -7.27 -29.77
C SER A 51 5.68 -6.81 -29.21
N ASP A 52 5.75 -5.59 -28.71
CA ASP A 52 7.01 -4.98 -28.27
C ASP A 52 7.55 -5.64 -27.01
N THR A 53 8.87 -5.74 -26.93
CA THR A 53 9.58 -6.22 -25.73
C THR A 53 10.15 -5.02 -25.02
N LEU A 54 9.67 -4.74 -23.81
CA LEU A 54 10.15 -3.63 -23.00
C LEU A 54 11.49 -4.00 -22.33
N PRO A 55 12.40 -3.03 -22.16
CA PRO A 55 13.62 -3.25 -21.38
C PRO A 55 13.28 -3.44 -19.90
N PHE A 56 14.13 -4.17 -19.18
CA PHE A 56 14.01 -4.26 -17.73
C PHE A 56 14.23 -2.89 -17.09
N PRO A 57 13.35 -2.47 -16.16
CA PRO A 57 13.55 -1.24 -15.43
C PRO A 57 14.82 -1.34 -14.57
N ALA A 58 15.63 -0.28 -14.58
CA ALA A 58 16.77 -0.18 -13.67
C ALA A 58 16.29 -0.08 -12.21
N VAL A 59 17.14 -0.51 -11.27
CA VAL A 59 16.86 -0.32 -9.84
C VAL A 59 16.82 1.19 -9.55
N PRO A 60 15.68 1.73 -9.08
CA PRO A 60 15.54 3.15 -8.84
C PRO A 60 16.34 3.59 -7.61
N SER A 61 16.88 4.82 -7.66
CA SER A 61 17.46 5.47 -6.50
C SER A 61 16.38 5.87 -5.48
N ASN A 62 16.80 6.04 -4.22
CA ASN A 62 15.92 6.56 -3.17
C ASN A 62 15.43 7.98 -3.53
N ASN A 63 14.16 8.25 -3.24
CA ASN A 63 13.57 9.58 -3.27
C ASN A 63 13.44 10.15 -1.83
N SER A 64 12.78 11.30 -1.67
CA SER A 64 12.67 12.01 -0.39
C SER A 64 11.55 11.52 0.53
N LEU A 65 10.65 10.65 0.05
CA LEU A 65 9.55 10.13 0.86
C LEU A 65 10.05 8.98 1.74
N GLN A 66 9.64 9.01 3.01
CA GLN A 66 9.88 7.94 3.97
C GLN A 66 8.57 7.35 4.43
N CYS A 67 8.52 6.03 4.55
CA CYS A 67 7.36 5.29 5.02
C CYS A 67 7.75 4.30 6.11
N PHE A 68 6.77 3.89 6.91
CA PHE A 68 6.91 2.73 7.76
C PHE A 68 6.84 1.44 6.94
N SER A 69 7.47 0.39 7.44
CA SER A 69 7.55 -0.94 6.86
C SER A 69 7.66 -1.98 7.97
N CYS A 70 7.37 -3.22 7.61
CA CYS A 70 7.57 -4.39 8.44
C CYS A 70 8.92 -5.05 8.13
N ASP A 71 9.55 -5.68 9.12
CA ASP A 71 10.84 -6.39 8.93
C ASP A 71 10.67 -7.76 8.27
N SER A 72 9.45 -8.32 8.31
CA SER A 72 9.11 -9.58 7.65
C SER A 72 7.62 -9.62 7.30
N PRO A 73 7.19 -10.55 6.42
CA PRO A 73 5.77 -10.70 6.06
C PRO A 73 4.83 -11.06 7.22
N PHE A 74 5.39 -11.56 8.33
CA PHE A 74 4.65 -12.02 9.51
C PHE A 74 4.92 -11.17 10.75
N ALA A 75 5.58 -10.02 10.58
CA ALA A 75 5.86 -9.12 11.69
C ALA A 75 4.55 -8.49 12.18
N THR A 76 4.38 -8.45 13.49
CA THR A 76 3.23 -7.81 14.15
C THR A 76 3.45 -6.32 14.41
N ASN A 77 4.69 -5.85 14.25
CA ASN A 77 5.06 -4.45 14.43
C ASN A 77 5.79 -3.95 13.19
N CYS A 78 5.26 -2.89 12.58
CA CYS A 78 5.76 -2.30 11.35
C CYS A 78 6.25 -0.87 11.61
N THR A 79 7.31 -0.73 12.42
CA THR A 79 7.90 0.57 12.79
C THR A 79 9.17 0.91 12.02
N THR A 80 9.65 0.02 11.16
CA THR A 80 10.90 0.22 10.42
C THR A 80 10.71 1.30 9.38
N ARG A 81 11.58 2.32 9.39
CA ARG A 81 11.53 3.41 8.40
C ARG A 81 12.35 3.04 7.18
N ILE A 82 11.76 3.16 6.01
CA ILE A 82 12.43 2.99 4.72
C ILE A 82 12.31 4.25 3.88
N ASN A 83 13.30 4.48 3.01
CA ASN A 83 13.20 5.50 1.98
C ASN A 83 12.55 4.87 0.74
N CYS A 84 11.54 5.55 0.20
CA CYS A 84 10.91 5.16 -1.05
C CYS A 84 11.85 5.40 -2.24
N ARG A 85 11.54 4.80 -3.39
CA ARG A 85 12.42 4.79 -4.55
C ARG A 85 11.71 5.24 -5.82
N GLY A 86 12.43 5.98 -6.65
CA GLY A 86 11.95 6.38 -7.98
C GLY A 86 10.55 6.99 -7.95
N VAL A 87 9.60 6.34 -8.61
CA VAL A 87 8.20 6.78 -8.78
C VAL A 87 7.29 6.48 -7.58
N GLU A 88 7.81 5.88 -6.52
CA GLU A 88 7.04 5.62 -5.30
C GLU A 88 6.73 6.92 -4.56
N ASP A 89 5.51 7.44 -4.75
CA ASP A 89 5.03 8.72 -4.25
C ASP A 89 4.09 8.58 -3.04
N ARG A 90 3.85 7.36 -2.57
CA ARG A 90 2.90 7.04 -1.49
C ARG A 90 3.48 6.04 -0.51
N CYS A 91 3.05 6.15 0.73
CA CYS A 91 3.08 5.04 1.68
C CYS A 91 1.81 4.21 1.55
N PHE A 92 1.90 2.93 1.86
CA PHE A 92 0.74 2.05 1.97
C PHE A 92 0.74 1.27 3.29
N GLN A 93 -0.47 0.87 3.70
CA GLN A 93 -0.72 -0.13 4.72
C GLN A 93 -1.75 -1.11 4.14
N THR A 94 -1.48 -2.39 4.22
CA THR A 94 -2.42 -3.45 3.85
C THR A 94 -2.66 -4.38 5.02
N ASN A 95 -3.91 -4.53 5.44
CA ASN A 95 -4.33 -5.49 6.46
C ASN A 95 -4.90 -6.73 5.76
N VAL A 96 -4.37 -7.91 6.09
CA VAL A 96 -4.80 -9.20 5.54
C VAL A 96 -5.34 -10.05 6.68
N THR A 97 -6.61 -10.43 6.59
CA THR A 97 -7.26 -11.27 7.61
C THR A 97 -7.64 -12.63 7.03
N VAL A 98 -7.10 -13.70 7.62
CA VAL A 98 -7.40 -15.10 7.25
C VAL A 98 -7.89 -15.83 8.49
N GLY A 99 -9.19 -16.15 8.54
CA GLY A 99 -9.81 -16.70 9.75
C GLY A 99 -9.76 -15.68 10.90
N SER A 100 -9.16 -16.07 12.03
CA SER A 100 -8.94 -15.20 13.21
C SER A 100 -7.58 -14.51 13.22
N ASN A 101 -6.73 -14.76 12.22
CA ASN A 101 -5.39 -14.18 12.15
C ASN A 101 -5.41 -12.95 11.26
N SER A 102 -4.82 -11.85 11.73
CA SER A 102 -4.62 -10.63 10.96
C SER A 102 -3.14 -10.30 10.91
N THR A 103 -2.63 -10.00 9.72
CA THR A 103 -1.26 -9.50 9.51
C THR A 103 -1.32 -8.21 8.72
N SER A 104 -0.33 -7.35 8.89
CA SER A 104 -0.23 -6.10 8.16
C SER A 104 1.07 -6.01 7.38
N ILE A 105 1.01 -5.41 6.19
CA ILE A 105 2.15 -5.15 5.32
C ILE A 105 2.18 -3.67 5.01
N PHE A 106 3.32 -3.04 5.28
CA PHE A 106 3.53 -1.61 5.15
C PHE A 106 4.69 -1.38 4.18
N GLY A 107 4.67 -0.25 3.46
CA GLY A 107 5.79 0.12 2.61
C GLY A 107 5.53 1.35 1.75
N CYS A 108 6.34 1.49 0.72
CA CYS A 108 6.27 2.50 -0.31
C CYS A 108 5.59 1.94 -1.56
N ALA A 109 4.79 2.75 -2.24
CA ALA A 109 4.10 2.38 -3.48
C ALA A 109 4.00 3.57 -4.43
N SER A 110 3.95 3.27 -5.72
CA SER A 110 3.51 4.22 -6.76
C SER A 110 1.99 4.40 -6.76
N GLN A 111 1.50 5.55 -7.21
CA GLN A 111 0.06 5.82 -7.40
C GLN A 111 -0.67 4.76 -8.23
N SER A 112 -0.04 4.25 -9.29
CA SER A 112 -0.60 3.20 -10.15
C SER A 112 -0.82 1.90 -9.38
N TRP A 113 0.12 1.52 -8.50
CA TRP A 113 -0.02 0.37 -7.61
C TRP A 113 -1.17 0.56 -6.63
N CYS A 114 -1.26 1.73 -5.97
CA CYS A 114 -2.36 2.03 -5.04
C CYS A 114 -3.73 1.98 -5.73
N ALA A 115 -3.83 2.57 -6.93
CA ALA A 115 -5.05 2.54 -7.72
C ALA A 115 -5.44 1.12 -8.17
N ALA A 116 -4.46 0.27 -8.49
CA ALA A 116 -4.69 -1.12 -8.85
C ALA A 116 -5.18 -1.94 -7.64
N ARG A 117 -4.56 -1.76 -6.47
CA ARG A 117 -4.95 -2.46 -5.23
C ARG A 117 -6.34 -2.08 -4.75
N ALA A 118 -6.71 -0.80 -4.81
CA ALA A 118 -8.04 -0.34 -4.44
C ALA A 118 -9.17 -0.98 -5.27
N LYS A 119 -8.87 -1.45 -6.47
CA LYS A 119 -9.84 -2.08 -7.39
C LYS A 119 -9.76 -3.61 -7.40
N LEU A 120 -8.72 -4.20 -6.81
CA LEU A 120 -8.55 -5.65 -6.79
C LEU A 120 -9.27 -6.21 -5.55
N GLU A 121 -10.55 -6.50 -5.69
CA GLU A 121 -11.27 -7.25 -4.67
C GLU A 121 -10.73 -8.69 -4.63
N MET A 122 -9.82 -8.95 -3.70
CA MET A 122 -9.18 -10.25 -3.57
C MET A 122 -9.91 -11.10 -2.52
N HIS A 123 -11.16 -11.44 -2.81
CA HIS A 123 -12.08 -12.17 -1.93
C HIS A 123 -11.83 -13.69 -1.83
N ASN A 124 -10.86 -14.24 -2.57
CA ASN A 124 -10.76 -15.69 -2.77
C ASN A 124 -9.74 -16.41 -1.85
N ILE A 125 -8.96 -15.69 -1.03
CA ILE A 125 -7.89 -16.29 -0.19
C ILE A 125 -7.90 -15.75 1.26
N ALA A 126 -8.37 -14.53 1.47
CA ALA A 126 -8.49 -13.89 2.77
C ALA A 126 -9.94 -13.44 2.99
N ASN A 127 -10.41 -13.48 4.24
CA ASN A 127 -11.73 -13.00 4.61
C ASN A 127 -11.88 -11.50 4.34
N THR A 128 -10.77 -10.74 4.40
CA THR A 128 -10.71 -9.31 4.06
C THR A 128 -9.27 -8.91 3.72
N ILE A 129 -9.07 -8.17 2.63
CA ILE A 129 -7.84 -7.43 2.34
C ILE A 129 -8.21 -5.97 2.20
N GLU A 130 -7.64 -5.12 3.05
CA GLU A 130 -7.88 -3.67 3.06
C GLU A 130 -6.54 -2.97 2.82
N THR A 131 -6.48 -2.07 1.84
CA THR A 131 -5.27 -1.33 1.49
C THR A 131 -5.57 0.17 1.51
N ASP A 132 -4.83 0.88 2.35
CA ASP A 132 -4.83 2.34 2.41
C ASP A 132 -3.51 2.90 1.86
N CYS A 133 -3.61 4.02 1.15
CA CYS A 133 -2.46 4.76 0.65
C CYS A 133 -2.51 6.24 1.02
N CYS A 134 -1.36 6.82 1.33
CA CYS A 134 -1.23 8.22 1.74
C CYS A 134 0.10 8.82 1.23
N THR A 135 0.20 10.14 1.14
CA THR A 135 1.26 10.84 0.37
C THR A 135 2.29 11.58 1.21
N THR A 136 2.18 11.55 2.54
CA THR A 136 3.08 12.31 3.44
C THR A 136 4.05 11.37 4.15
N ASN A 137 5.16 11.90 4.64
CA ASN A 137 6.16 11.10 5.35
C ASN A 137 5.53 10.36 6.53
N LEU A 138 5.80 9.05 6.61
CA LEU A 138 5.44 8.17 7.72
C LEU A 138 3.93 8.12 8.01
N CYS A 139 3.09 8.43 7.02
CA CYS A 139 1.65 8.52 7.18
C CYS A 139 0.96 7.15 7.38
N ASN A 140 1.62 6.07 6.96
CA ASN A 140 1.16 4.70 7.18
C ASN A 140 1.53 4.22 8.59
N SER A 141 1.14 4.97 9.63
CA SER A 141 1.37 4.59 11.02
C SER A 141 0.23 3.73 11.56
N VAL A 142 0.56 2.77 12.43
CA VAL A 142 -0.47 2.06 13.21
C VAL A 142 -1.19 3.09 14.08
N THR A 143 -2.42 3.44 13.72
CA THR A 143 -3.29 4.22 14.58
C THR A 143 -3.69 3.29 15.72
N THR A 144 -2.98 3.35 16.85
CA THR A 144 -3.57 2.83 18.08
C THR A 144 -4.81 3.66 18.32
N VAL A 145 -5.98 3.08 18.07
CA VAL A 145 -7.24 3.67 18.51
C VAL A 145 -7.18 3.58 20.03
N THR A 146 -6.49 4.53 20.66
CA THR A 146 -6.77 4.86 22.05
C THR A 146 -8.20 5.35 21.99
N ALA A 147 -9.13 4.50 22.38
CA ALA A 147 -10.48 4.91 22.66
C ALA A 147 -10.38 5.97 23.76
N SER A 148 -10.22 7.24 23.40
CA SER A 148 -10.50 8.38 24.26
C SER A 148 -12.02 8.54 24.39
N SER A 149 -12.71 7.42 24.62
CA SER A 149 -14.07 7.42 25.12
C SER A 149 -13.97 7.73 26.60
N GLY A 150 -14.05 9.01 26.95
CA GLY A 150 -14.33 9.40 28.34
C GLY A 150 -13.64 10.65 28.87
N MET A 151 -13.61 11.77 28.14
CA MET A 151 -13.42 13.08 28.81
C MET A 151 -14.33 14.21 28.30
N ILE A 152 -15.17 13.99 27.30
CA ILE A 152 -16.11 15.02 26.80
C ILE A 152 -17.42 15.05 27.61
N HIS A 153 -17.74 14.02 28.41
CA HIS A 153 -18.96 14.03 29.25
C HIS A 153 -18.86 14.84 30.55
N LEU A 154 -17.66 15.19 31.04
CA LEU A 154 -17.52 15.90 32.31
C LEU A 154 -17.89 17.40 32.21
N LEU A 155 -17.71 18.01 31.03
CA LEU A 155 -18.04 19.42 30.77
C LEU A 155 -19.56 19.66 30.64
N LEU A 156 -20.29 18.71 30.04
CA LEU A 156 -21.75 18.78 29.92
C LEU A 156 -22.45 18.55 31.26
N GLY A 157 -21.94 17.66 32.12
CA GLY A 157 -22.47 17.45 33.46
C GLY A 157 -22.32 18.66 34.38
N LEU A 158 -21.19 19.37 34.31
CA LEU A 158 -20.94 20.58 35.11
C LEU A 158 -21.84 21.75 34.70
N LEU A 159 -22.13 21.90 33.40
CA LEU A 159 -23.04 22.92 32.87
C LEU A 159 -24.49 22.69 33.32
N VAL A 160 -24.94 21.43 33.37
CA VAL A 160 -26.29 21.07 33.87
C VAL A 160 -26.40 21.27 35.39
N LEU A 161 -25.37 20.95 36.17
CA LEU A 161 -25.34 21.19 37.62
C LEU A 161 -25.34 22.69 37.98
N LEU A 162 -24.72 23.53 37.16
CA LEU A 162 -24.71 24.99 37.35
C LEU A 162 -26.03 25.67 36.91
N SER A 163 -26.80 25.06 36.01
CA SER A 163 -28.10 25.59 35.55
C SER A 163 -29.31 25.08 36.36
N ILE A 164 -29.11 24.14 37.29
CA ILE A 164 -30.14 23.72 38.27
C ILE A 164 -30.04 24.52 39.58
N ARG A 165 -28.95 25.29 39.79
CA ARG A 165 -28.70 26.07 41.02
C ARG A 165 -29.00 27.58 40.92
N THR A 166 -29.65 28.03 39.85
CA THR A 166 -30.18 29.39 39.67
C THR A 166 -31.69 29.33 39.50
#